data_AF-A0A3D0RQZ2-F1
#
_entry.id   AF-A0A3D0RQZ2-F1
#
_cell.length_a   1.000
_cell.length_b   1.000
_cell.length_c   1.000
_cell.angle_alpha   90.00
_cell.angle_beta   90.00
_cell.angle_gamma   90.00
#
_symmetry.space_group_name_H-M   'P 1'
#
loop_
_entity.id
_entity.type
_entity.pdbx_description
1 polymer ?
#
loop_
_entity_poly.entity_id
_entity_poly.type
_entity_poly.pdbx_seq_one_letter_code
_entity_poly.pdbx_strand_id
1 'polypeptide(L)'
;MGVRFKPKNGEQVEGREEALILKLRAYHYDFLFKILVNFYHHYFIPKEDFFTKDFCMINWQELTIDRFVQQLKTSYQQTYGDITPEFGRIVAWCGRLSLENISNSDALYHDIDHTIMVSLAGLSIIEGKHLREGGITPRDWMHFMIAVLCHDIGYVKGVCKNDTATLFCTGVGDERVEISHAGTDVALTPYHVNRSKMFVRERFGTYLLEDMTKQLDAELIASYIEMTRFPSPKDDFYKDTKGLGGLVRASDFIGQLGDPDYLRKTPALYYEFQELGVNEKFGYKSPNDLRKS
;
A
#
# COMPACT_ATOMS: atom_id res chain seq x y z
N MET A 1 39.37 -18.50 -33.68
CA MET A 1 40.56 -19.02 -32.97
C MET A 1 40.16 -19.28 -31.53
N GLY A 2 40.09 -20.56 -31.14
CA GLY A 2 39.65 -20.96 -29.81
C GLY A 2 40.76 -20.83 -28.77
N VAL A 3 40.39 -20.46 -27.55
CA VAL A 3 41.25 -20.61 -26.37
C VAL A 3 40.61 -21.65 -25.46
N ARG A 4 41.28 -22.80 -25.37
CA ARG A 4 41.07 -23.80 -24.32
C ARG A 4 41.84 -23.37 -23.08
N PHE A 5 41.21 -23.42 -21.92
CA PHE A 5 41.91 -23.63 -20.65
C PHE A 5 41.50 -24.98 -20.06
N LYS A 6 42.50 -25.84 -19.83
CA LYS A 6 42.39 -27.09 -19.07
C LYS A 6 42.50 -26.79 -17.57
N PRO A 7 41.89 -27.61 -16.70
CA PRO A 7 41.85 -27.38 -15.26
C PRO A 7 43.16 -27.84 -14.59
N LYS A 8 43.53 -27.18 -13.49
CA LYS A 8 44.50 -27.69 -12.50
C LYS A 8 43.72 -28.34 -11.36
N ASN A 9 44.00 -29.61 -11.10
CA ASN A 9 43.53 -30.36 -9.94
C ASN A 9 44.41 -30.07 -8.71
N GLY A 10 43.78 -29.98 -7.54
CA GLY A 10 44.47 -30.14 -6.25
C GLY A 10 43.70 -29.58 -5.05
N GLU A 11 42.97 -30.48 -4.37
CA GLU A 11 42.54 -30.44 -2.95
C GLU A 11 41.29 -29.59 -2.61
N GLN A 12 40.07 -30.15 -2.70
CA GLN A 12 39.37 -31.01 -1.71
C GLN A 12 39.05 -30.35 -0.35
N VAL A 13 38.10 -29.39 -0.30
CA VAL A 13 37.23 -29.19 0.89
C VAL A 13 35.78 -28.75 0.56
N GLU A 14 35.49 -28.13 -0.59
CA GLU A 14 34.17 -27.45 -0.79
C GLU A 14 32.97 -28.32 -1.22
N GLY A 15 33.16 -29.60 -1.56
CA GLY A 15 32.09 -30.43 -2.15
C GLY A 15 31.04 -30.99 -1.18
N ARG A 16 31.22 -30.87 0.14
CA ARG A 16 30.28 -31.45 1.13
C ARG A 16 29.23 -30.46 1.65
N GLU A 17 29.52 -29.15 1.65
CA GLU A 17 28.55 -28.13 2.09
C GLU A 17 27.56 -27.75 0.98
N GLU A 18 28.01 -27.63 -0.28
CA GLU A 18 27.11 -27.38 -1.41
C GLU A 18 26.11 -28.53 -1.62
N ALA A 19 26.53 -29.78 -1.38
CA ALA A 19 25.65 -30.95 -1.44
C ALA A 19 24.63 -30.98 -0.29
N LEU A 20 24.95 -30.40 0.88
CA LEU A 20 24.03 -30.26 2.01
C LEU A 20 23.03 -29.12 1.79
N ILE A 21 23.48 -28.00 1.21
CA ILE A 21 22.64 -26.84 0.85
C ILE A 21 21.68 -27.18 -0.29
N LEU A 22 22.12 -27.96 -1.28
CA LEU A 22 21.26 -28.46 -2.37
C LEU A 22 20.28 -29.53 -1.87
N LYS A 23 20.66 -30.40 -0.91
CA LYS A 23 19.73 -31.32 -0.25
C LYS A 23 18.72 -30.58 0.64
N LEU A 24 19.13 -29.55 1.38
CA LEU A 24 18.22 -28.73 2.21
C LEU A 24 17.25 -27.90 1.36
N ARG A 25 17.67 -27.43 0.18
CA ARG A 25 16.77 -26.80 -0.79
C ARG A 25 15.74 -27.79 -1.35
N ALA A 26 16.12 -29.03 -1.65
CA ALA A 26 15.17 -30.02 -2.18
C ALA A 26 14.09 -30.46 -1.16
N TYR A 27 14.43 -30.56 0.14
CA TYR A 27 13.45 -30.97 1.16
C TYR A 27 12.48 -29.84 1.58
N HIS A 28 12.86 -28.57 1.48
CA HIS A 28 11.97 -27.45 1.81
C HIS A 28 10.94 -27.14 0.73
N TYR A 29 11.26 -27.36 -0.54
CA TYR A 29 10.29 -27.19 -1.63
C TYR A 29 9.24 -28.30 -1.64
N ASP A 30 9.59 -29.54 -1.31
CA ASP A 30 8.62 -30.64 -1.29
C ASP A 30 7.64 -30.55 -0.10
N PHE A 31 8.06 -29.99 1.03
CA PHE A 31 7.18 -29.75 2.18
C PHE A 31 6.25 -28.55 1.95
N LEU A 32 6.74 -27.44 1.39
CA LEU A 32 5.91 -26.28 1.04
C LEU A 32 4.99 -26.58 -0.16
N PHE A 33 5.43 -27.37 -1.14
CA PHE A 33 4.61 -27.81 -2.27
C PHE A 33 3.53 -28.81 -1.82
N LYS A 34 3.81 -29.72 -0.88
CA LYS A 34 2.76 -30.58 -0.29
C LYS A 34 1.76 -29.82 0.57
N ILE A 35 2.17 -28.74 1.25
CA ILE A 35 1.24 -27.86 1.98
C ILE A 35 0.39 -27.05 0.99
N LEU A 36 0.99 -26.49 -0.07
CA LEU A 36 0.28 -25.73 -1.10
C LEU A 36 -0.67 -26.60 -1.95
N VAL A 37 -0.28 -27.83 -2.29
CA VAL A 37 -1.12 -28.76 -3.06
C VAL A 37 -2.23 -29.37 -2.21
N ASN A 38 -2.01 -29.63 -0.91
CA ASN A 38 -3.11 -30.03 -0.01
C ASN A 38 -4.06 -28.88 0.32
N PHE A 39 -3.60 -27.62 0.29
CA PHE A 39 -4.50 -26.46 0.40
C PHE A 39 -5.37 -26.28 -0.86
N TYR A 40 -4.82 -26.56 -2.04
CA TYR A 40 -5.54 -26.43 -3.31
C TYR A 40 -6.55 -27.56 -3.58
N HIS A 41 -6.34 -28.76 -3.06
CA HIS A 41 -7.24 -29.90 -3.33
C HIS A 41 -8.34 -30.15 -2.27
N HIS A 42 -8.32 -29.48 -1.11
CA HIS A 42 -9.32 -29.74 -0.05
C HIS A 42 -10.45 -28.71 0.05
N TYR A 43 -10.39 -27.58 -0.67
CA TYR A 43 -11.37 -26.50 -0.57
C TYR A 43 -12.07 -26.10 -1.89
N PHE A 44 -11.86 -26.84 -2.98
CA PHE A 44 -12.44 -26.51 -4.28
C PHE A 44 -13.02 -27.73 -5.01
N ILE A 45 -14.06 -28.34 -4.43
CA ILE A 45 -15.11 -29.03 -5.21
C ILE A 45 -16.45 -28.77 -4.50
N PRO A 46 -17.25 -27.79 -4.94
CA PRO A 46 -18.67 -27.80 -4.65
C PRO A 46 -19.25 -29.06 -5.32
N LYS A 47 -19.96 -29.88 -4.54
CA LYS A 47 -20.84 -30.91 -5.11
C LYS A 47 -21.89 -30.21 -5.97
N GLU A 48 -22.10 -30.78 -7.14
CA GLU A 48 -23.06 -30.38 -8.17
C GLU A 48 -24.39 -29.88 -7.59
N ASP A 49 -24.73 -28.62 -7.86
CA ASP A 49 -25.95 -28.21 -8.55
C ASP A 49 -25.94 -26.68 -8.73
N PHE A 50 -26.63 -26.20 -9.77
CA PHE A 50 -26.79 -24.81 -10.25
C PHE A 50 -25.84 -24.34 -11.36
N PHE A 51 -26.07 -24.89 -12.55
CA PHE A 51 -25.92 -24.14 -13.79
C PHE A 51 -27.02 -23.06 -13.90
N THR A 52 -26.77 -21.88 -13.36
CA THR A 52 -27.32 -20.62 -13.90
C THR A 52 -26.12 -19.80 -14.38
N LYS A 53 -25.95 -19.78 -15.71
CA LYS A 53 -24.81 -19.20 -16.40
C LYS A 53 -24.96 -17.68 -16.50
N ASP A 54 -24.79 -16.98 -15.38
CA ASP A 54 -24.34 -15.59 -15.42
C ASP A 54 -22.83 -15.64 -15.62
N PHE A 55 -22.35 -15.27 -16.81
CA PHE A 55 -20.92 -15.04 -17.02
C PHE A 55 -20.52 -13.81 -16.20
N CYS A 56 -20.20 -14.01 -14.92
CA CYS A 56 -19.56 -13.00 -14.10
C CYS A 56 -18.16 -12.77 -14.69
N MET A 57 -17.94 -11.61 -15.33
CA MET A 57 -16.59 -11.19 -15.70
C MET A 57 -15.74 -11.14 -14.43
N ILE A 58 -14.58 -11.80 -14.45
CA ILE A 58 -13.65 -11.76 -13.32
C ILE A 58 -13.12 -10.34 -13.17
N ASN A 59 -13.49 -9.68 -12.07
CA ASN A 59 -12.93 -8.40 -11.68
C ASN A 59 -11.76 -8.63 -10.70
N TRP A 60 -10.53 -8.55 -11.22
CA TRP A 60 -9.32 -8.75 -10.42
C TRP A 60 -9.16 -7.70 -9.31
N GLN A 61 -9.58 -6.45 -9.54
CA GLN A 61 -9.50 -5.40 -8.53
C GLN A 61 -10.41 -5.73 -7.35
N GLU A 62 -11.66 -6.14 -7.63
CA GLU A 62 -12.62 -6.55 -6.60
C GLU A 62 -12.11 -7.73 -5.76
N LEU A 63 -11.59 -8.77 -6.40
CA LEU A 63 -11.01 -9.93 -5.70
C LEU A 63 -9.80 -9.54 -4.83
N THR A 64 -8.94 -8.65 -5.34
CA THR A 64 -7.78 -8.13 -4.60
C THR A 64 -8.23 -7.31 -3.38
N ILE A 65 -9.21 -6.42 -3.55
CA ILE A 65 -9.80 -5.62 -2.47
C ILE A 65 -10.42 -6.54 -1.41
N ASP A 66 -11.23 -7.52 -1.83
CA ASP A 66 -11.86 -8.50 -0.94
C ASP A 66 -10.82 -9.25 -0.11
N ARG A 67 -9.78 -9.75 -0.76
CA ARG A 67 -8.72 -10.50 -0.08
C ARG A 67 -7.97 -9.62 0.92
N PHE A 68 -7.63 -8.40 0.53
CA PHE A 68 -6.91 -7.47 1.39
C PHE A 68 -7.76 -7.00 2.58
N VAL A 69 -9.05 -6.74 2.38
CA VAL A 69 -9.98 -6.40 3.47
C VAL A 69 -10.09 -7.54 4.49
N GLN A 70 -10.06 -8.80 4.05
CA GLN A 70 -9.98 -9.93 4.98
C GLN A 70 -8.64 -10.00 5.72
N GLN A 71 -7.54 -9.60 5.09
CA GLN A 71 -6.24 -9.49 5.75
C GLN A 71 -6.26 -8.43 6.87
N LEU A 72 -6.88 -7.26 6.64
CA LEU A 72 -7.06 -6.23 7.68
C LEU A 72 -7.81 -6.77 8.90
N LYS A 73 -8.92 -7.49 8.68
CA LYS A 73 -9.70 -8.11 9.75
C LYS A 73 -8.90 -9.16 10.51
N THR A 74 -8.18 -10.00 9.78
CA THR A 74 -7.36 -11.08 10.36
C THR A 74 -6.24 -10.50 11.23
N SER A 75 -5.55 -9.47 10.75
CA SER A 75 -4.47 -8.81 11.50
C SER A 75 -4.98 -8.16 12.79
N TYR A 76 -6.15 -7.50 12.74
CA TYR A 76 -6.78 -6.96 13.95
C TYR A 76 -7.09 -8.07 14.97
N GLN A 77 -7.76 -9.14 14.53
CA GLN A 77 -8.12 -10.26 15.41
C GLN A 77 -6.89 -10.95 16.01
N GLN A 78 -5.81 -11.09 15.26
CA GLN A 78 -4.56 -11.68 15.75
C GLN A 78 -3.89 -10.81 16.81
N THR A 79 -3.96 -9.48 16.66
CA THR A 79 -3.30 -8.53 17.57
C THR A 79 -4.11 -8.30 18.85
N TYR A 80 -5.43 -8.13 18.72
CA TYR A 80 -6.30 -7.65 19.80
C TYR A 80 -7.40 -8.63 20.21
N GLY A 81 -7.60 -9.73 19.48
CA GLY A 81 -8.74 -10.62 19.70
C GLY A 81 -10.07 -9.87 19.59
N ASP A 82 -10.97 -10.12 20.55
CA ASP A 82 -12.30 -9.51 20.60
C ASP A 82 -12.32 -8.18 21.38
N ILE A 83 -11.17 -7.57 21.65
CA ILE A 83 -11.11 -6.24 22.27
C ILE A 83 -11.59 -5.22 21.22
N THR A 84 -12.64 -4.47 21.53
CA THR A 84 -13.20 -3.38 20.69
C THR A 84 -13.33 -3.73 19.19
N PRO A 85 -14.03 -4.82 18.82
CA PRO A 85 -14.05 -5.36 17.45
C PRO A 85 -14.63 -4.38 16.41
N GLU A 86 -15.34 -3.34 16.85
CA GLU A 86 -15.72 -2.19 16.03
C GLU A 86 -14.55 -1.54 15.29
N PHE A 87 -13.36 -1.43 15.91
CA PHE A 87 -12.22 -0.78 15.26
C PHE A 87 -11.66 -1.56 14.08
N GLY A 88 -11.52 -2.89 14.24
CA GLY A 88 -11.16 -3.75 13.11
C GLY A 88 -12.18 -3.68 11.97
N ARG A 89 -13.48 -3.58 12.30
CA ARG A 89 -14.54 -3.39 11.29
C ARG A 89 -14.48 -2.04 10.60
N ILE A 90 -14.17 -0.96 11.33
CA ILE A 90 -14.01 0.40 10.77
C ILE A 90 -12.84 0.43 9.80
N VAL A 91 -11.68 -0.12 10.18
CA VAL A 91 -10.51 -0.18 9.29
C VAL A 91 -10.78 -1.04 8.06
N ALA A 92 -11.46 -2.17 8.21
CA ALA A 92 -11.85 -3.01 7.07
C ALA A 92 -12.80 -2.29 6.11
N TRP A 93 -13.77 -1.53 6.62
CA TRP A 93 -14.65 -0.69 5.81
C TRP A 93 -13.86 0.45 5.12
N CYS A 94 -12.96 1.11 5.86
CA CYS A 94 -12.10 2.17 5.32
C CYS A 94 -11.16 1.64 4.23
N GLY A 95 -10.65 0.42 4.38
CA GLY A 95 -9.79 -0.22 3.39
C GLY A 95 -10.53 -0.50 2.09
N ARG A 96 -11.77 -1.00 2.18
CA ARG A 96 -12.62 -1.13 0.99
C ARG A 96 -12.89 0.21 0.34
N LEU A 97 -13.35 1.19 1.12
CA LEU A 97 -13.65 2.54 0.62
C LEU A 97 -12.45 3.16 -0.09
N SER A 98 -11.27 3.10 0.53
CA SER A 98 -10.06 3.72 -0.03
C SER A 98 -9.66 3.03 -1.33
N LEU A 99 -9.61 1.70 -1.34
CA LEU A 99 -9.18 0.96 -2.53
C LEU A 99 -10.20 1.02 -3.69
N GLU A 100 -11.50 1.07 -3.41
CA GLU A 100 -12.52 1.29 -4.44
C GLU A 100 -12.45 2.70 -5.06
N ASN A 101 -12.02 3.71 -4.29
CA ASN A 101 -11.76 5.03 -4.85
C ASN A 101 -10.47 5.04 -5.67
N ILE A 102 -9.39 4.46 -5.13
CA ILE A 102 -8.08 4.40 -5.80
C ILE A 102 -8.14 3.56 -7.08
N SER A 103 -8.98 2.51 -7.13
CA SER A 103 -9.17 1.71 -8.35
C SER A 103 -9.77 2.48 -9.52
N ASN A 104 -10.40 3.64 -9.25
CA ASN A 104 -10.92 4.53 -10.29
C ASN A 104 -9.88 5.56 -10.78
N SER A 105 -8.69 5.60 -10.18
CA SER A 105 -7.62 6.50 -10.60
C SER A 105 -6.99 6.04 -11.91
N ASP A 106 -6.54 7.00 -12.72
CA ASP A 106 -5.72 6.77 -13.91
C ASP A 106 -4.22 7.01 -13.66
N ALA A 107 -3.79 7.14 -12.39
CA ALA A 107 -2.39 7.07 -12.00
C ALA A 107 -1.80 5.68 -12.31
N LEU A 108 -0.55 5.65 -12.78
CA LEU A 108 0.10 4.43 -13.26
C LEU A 108 0.82 3.65 -12.16
N TYR A 109 1.31 4.34 -11.13
CA TYR A 109 2.10 3.79 -10.04
C TYR A 109 1.40 3.93 -8.69
N HIS A 110 0.82 5.11 -8.40
CA HIS A 110 0.08 5.34 -7.16
C HIS A 110 -1.33 4.72 -7.24
N ASP A 111 -1.36 3.39 -7.34
CA ASP A 111 -2.54 2.57 -7.61
C ASP A 111 -2.95 1.71 -6.39
N ILE A 112 -3.88 0.76 -6.63
CA ILE A 112 -4.35 -0.15 -5.58
C ILE A 112 -3.23 -1.03 -5.03
N ASP A 113 -2.27 -1.43 -5.86
CA ASP A 113 -1.19 -2.31 -5.43
C ASP A 113 -0.23 -1.53 -4.54
N HIS A 114 0.13 -0.30 -4.92
CA HIS A 114 0.95 0.58 -4.08
C HIS A 114 0.30 0.76 -2.70
N THR A 115 -1.00 1.11 -2.68
CA THR A 115 -1.73 1.30 -1.42
C THR A 115 -1.77 0.03 -0.56
N ILE A 116 -1.94 -1.14 -1.17
CA ILE A 116 -1.89 -2.43 -0.48
C ILE A 116 -0.49 -2.71 0.07
N MET A 117 0.56 -2.48 -0.72
CA MET A 117 1.95 -2.71 -0.30
C MET A 117 2.33 -1.82 0.89
N VAL A 118 1.97 -0.53 0.83
CA VAL A 118 2.14 0.43 1.94
C VAL A 118 1.35 0.00 3.16
N SER A 119 0.13 -0.51 2.97
CA SER A 119 -0.70 -0.99 4.08
C SER A 119 -0.16 -2.28 4.72
N LEU A 120 0.36 -3.23 3.94
CA LEU A 120 0.99 -4.43 4.47
C LEU A 120 2.27 -4.09 5.24
N ALA A 121 3.09 -3.17 4.74
CA ALA A 121 4.23 -2.64 5.48
C ALA A 121 3.78 -1.99 6.79
N GLY A 122 2.70 -1.20 6.76
CA GLY A 122 2.10 -0.59 7.95
C GLY A 122 1.66 -1.59 9.00
N LEU A 123 0.97 -2.67 8.60
CA LEU A 123 0.58 -3.76 9.50
C LEU A 123 1.79 -4.37 10.20
N SER A 124 2.85 -4.69 9.44
CA SER A 124 4.09 -5.26 10.02
C SER A 124 4.83 -4.27 10.93
N ILE A 125 4.85 -2.98 10.59
CA ILE A 125 5.51 -1.95 11.38
C ILE A 125 4.78 -1.74 12.72
N ILE A 126 3.46 -1.60 12.70
CA ILE A 126 2.71 -1.35 13.93
C ILE A 126 2.64 -2.58 14.83
N GLU A 127 2.55 -3.79 14.24
CA GLU A 127 2.69 -5.04 14.98
C GLU A 127 4.08 -5.14 15.63
N GLY A 128 5.14 -4.88 14.87
CA GLY A 128 6.51 -4.87 15.39
C GLY A 128 6.72 -3.86 16.52
N LYS A 129 6.14 -2.65 16.41
CA LYS A 129 6.15 -1.66 17.49
C LYS A 129 5.40 -2.17 18.72
N HIS A 130 4.20 -2.71 18.54
CA HIS A 130 3.41 -3.25 19.65
C HIS A 130 4.12 -4.39 20.36
N LEU A 131 4.73 -5.33 19.62
CA LEU A 131 5.48 -6.45 20.20
C LEU A 131 6.77 -6.02 20.91
N ARG A 132 7.46 -5.02 20.37
CA ARG A 132 8.75 -4.57 20.91
C ARG A 132 8.62 -3.59 22.07
N GLU A 133 7.68 -2.65 21.99
CA GLU A 133 7.55 -1.53 22.91
C GLU A 133 6.25 -1.58 23.74
N GLY A 134 5.25 -2.33 23.30
CA GLY A 134 3.91 -2.33 23.89
C GLY A 134 3.14 -1.05 23.63
N GLY A 135 2.01 -0.88 24.33
CA GLY A 135 1.30 0.40 24.42
C GLY A 135 0.47 0.85 23.22
N ILE A 136 0.52 0.14 22.08
CA ILE A 136 -0.38 0.44 20.94
C ILE A 136 -1.78 -0.06 21.26
N THR A 137 -2.69 0.86 21.53
CA THR A 137 -4.10 0.53 21.79
C THR A 137 -4.82 0.17 20.49
N PRO A 138 -5.95 -0.55 20.55
CA PRO A 138 -6.80 -0.76 19.39
C PRO A 138 -7.22 0.54 18.66
N ARG A 139 -7.37 1.64 19.43
CA ARG A 139 -7.70 2.96 18.90
C ARG A 139 -6.54 3.56 18.11
N ASP A 140 -5.32 3.47 18.64
CA ASP A 140 -4.10 3.91 17.95
C ASP A 140 -3.90 3.15 16.65
N TRP A 141 -4.12 1.84 16.66
CA TRP A 141 -4.07 1.00 15.48
C TRP A 141 -5.09 1.41 14.42
N MET A 142 -6.32 1.73 14.83
CA MET A 142 -7.35 2.22 13.92
C MET A 142 -6.94 3.53 13.24
N HIS A 143 -6.51 4.55 13.99
CA HIS A 143 -6.11 5.83 13.41
C HIS A 143 -4.89 5.68 12.50
N PHE A 144 -3.90 4.89 12.92
CA PHE A 144 -2.73 4.58 12.12
C PHE A 144 -3.12 3.92 10.79
N MET A 145 -3.89 2.84 10.83
CA MET A 145 -4.25 2.11 9.61
C MET A 145 -5.15 2.93 8.68
N ILE A 146 -6.05 3.77 9.20
CA ILE A 146 -6.82 4.68 8.35
C ILE A 146 -5.90 5.69 7.65
N ALA A 147 -4.92 6.25 8.36
CA ALA A 147 -3.94 7.17 7.75
C ALA A 147 -3.14 6.48 6.64
N VAL A 148 -2.68 5.24 6.87
CA VAL A 148 -1.97 4.44 5.86
C VAL A 148 -2.85 4.15 4.64
N LEU A 149 -4.10 3.75 4.85
CA LEU A 149 -5.04 3.42 3.75
C LEU A 149 -5.43 4.63 2.91
N CYS A 150 -5.46 5.82 3.52
CA CYS A 150 -5.90 7.06 2.87
C CYS A 150 -4.74 7.98 2.45
N HIS A 151 -3.47 7.61 2.64
CA HIS A 151 -2.35 8.55 2.44
C HIS A 151 -2.34 9.15 1.02
N ASP A 152 -2.61 8.33 0.00
CA ASP A 152 -2.60 8.69 -1.41
C ASP A 152 -3.99 8.83 -2.05
N ILE A 153 -5.07 8.71 -1.28
CA ILE A 153 -6.42 8.83 -1.83
C ILE A 153 -6.67 10.20 -2.50
N GLY A 154 -5.92 11.23 -2.08
CA GLY A 154 -5.95 12.57 -2.64
C GLY A 154 -5.47 12.68 -4.09
N TYR A 155 -4.88 11.64 -4.68
CA TYR A 155 -4.64 11.59 -6.13
C TYR A 155 -5.94 11.51 -6.92
N VAL A 156 -6.94 10.80 -6.40
CA VAL A 156 -8.17 10.46 -7.12
C VAL A 156 -8.96 11.73 -7.45
N LYS A 157 -9.22 11.99 -8.73
CA LYS A 157 -10.14 13.05 -9.17
C LYS A 157 -11.58 12.74 -8.75
N GLY A 158 -12.30 13.72 -8.24
CA GLY A 158 -13.70 13.55 -7.81
C GLY A 158 -13.87 13.01 -6.39
N VAL A 159 -12.76 12.75 -5.68
CA VAL A 159 -12.80 12.13 -4.34
C VAL A 159 -13.17 13.12 -3.24
N CYS A 160 -12.83 14.40 -3.41
CA CYS A 160 -13.20 15.47 -2.48
C CYS A 160 -14.58 16.02 -2.84
N LYS A 161 -15.39 16.36 -1.83
CA LYS A 161 -16.80 16.80 -2.00
C LYS A 161 -17.00 17.91 -3.02
N ASN A 162 -16.03 18.82 -3.11
CA ASN A 162 -16.08 20.03 -3.91
C ASN A 162 -15.35 19.91 -5.26
N ASP A 163 -14.85 18.72 -5.62
CA ASP A 163 -14.34 18.46 -6.97
C ASP A 163 -15.47 18.54 -8.00
N THR A 164 -15.09 18.89 -9.23
CA THR A 164 -15.97 18.96 -10.40
C THR A 164 -15.27 18.28 -11.58
N ALA A 165 -15.87 18.32 -12.77
CA ALA A 165 -15.27 17.72 -13.96
C ALA A 165 -13.93 18.37 -14.39
N THR A 166 -13.69 19.64 -14.04
CA THR A 166 -12.51 20.40 -14.48
C THR A 166 -11.75 21.11 -13.34
N LEU A 167 -12.45 21.45 -12.26
CA LEU A 167 -11.88 22.09 -11.08
C LEU A 167 -11.81 21.11 -9.91
N PHE A 168 -10.64 21.00 -9.31
CA PHE A 168 -10.33 20.05 -8.25
C PHE A 168 -9.81 20.78 -7.01
N CYS A 169 -10.23 20.38 -5.83
CA CYS A 169 -9.81 20.98 -4.57
C CYS A 169 -8.29 20.85 -4.37
N THR A 170 -7.62 21.87 -3.86
CA THR A 170 -6.20 21.78 -3.47
C THR A 170 -6.03 21.13 -2.11
N GLY A 171 -7.12 20.95 -1.36
CA GLY A 171 -7.11 20.51 0.04
C GLY A 171 -6.81 21.63 1.04
N VAL A 172 -6.67 22.88 0.59
CA VAL A 172 -6.39 24.07 1.42
C VAL A 172 -7.54 25.06 1.29
N GLY A 173 -8.28 25.28 2.37
CA GLY A 173 -9.46 26.16 2.37
C GLY A 173 -10.45 25.77 1.26
N ASP A 174 -10.95 26.77 0.53
CA ASP A 174 -11.85 26.60 -0.62
C ASP A 174 -11.11 26.66 -1.97
N GLU A 175 -9.77 26.61 -1.95
CA GLU A 175 -8.97 26.73 -3.16
C GLU A 175 -9.16 25.52 -4.09
N ARG A 176 -9.19 25.81 -5.40
CA ARG A 176 -9.30 24.80 -6.46
C ARG A 176 -8.29 25.08 -7.56
N VAL A 177 -7.88 24.01 -8.23
CA VAL A 177 -6.99 24.02 -9.37
C VAL A 177 -7.71 23.44 -10.58
N GLU A 178 -7.48 24.04 -11.75
CA GLU A 178 -7.92 23.46 -13.02
C GLU A 178 -6.88 22.45 -13.48
N ILE A 179 -7.31 21.23 -13.78
CA ILE A 179 -6.45 20.18 -14.37
C ILE A 179 -6.87 19.99 -15.82
N SER A 180 -5.88 20.00 -16.72
CA SER A 180 -6.09 19.76 -18.14
C SER A 180 -6.79 18.41 -18.36
N HIS A 181 -7.73 18.35 -19.30
CA HIS A 181 -8.37 17.09 -19.71
C HIS A 181 -7.39 16.04 -20.25
N ALA A 182 -6.17 16.45 -20.64
CA ALA A 182 -5.12 15.54 -21.06
C ALA A 182 -4.25 15.03 -19.89
N GLY A 183 -4.37 15.61 -18.70
CA GLY A 183 -3.62 15.22 -17.51
C GLY A 183 -4.31 14.10 -16.74
N THR A 184 -3.52 13.19 -16.19
CA THR A 184 -3.98 12.11 -15.32
C THR A 184 -4.17 12.63 -13.90
N ASP A 185 -4.60 11.78 -12.98
CA ASP A 185 -4.72 12.04 -11.55
C ASP A 185 -3.38 12.44 -10.93
N VAL A 186 -2.27 12.04 -11.56
CA VAL A 186 -0.91 12.43 -11.17
C VAL A 186 -0.72 13.95 -11.19
N ALA A 187 -1.45 14.70 -12.02
CA ALA A 187 -1.40 16.15 -12.01
C ALA A 187 -1.77 16.77 -10.64
N LEU A 188 -2.42 16.00 -9.76
CA LEU A 188 -2.75 16.38 -8.38
C LEU A 188 -1.64 16.07 -7.36
N THR A 189 -0.47 15.54 -7.75
CA THR A 189 0.68 15.34 -6.85
C THR A 189 1.00 16.55 -5.97
N PRO A 190 0.98 17.82 -6.43
CA PRO A 190 1.25 18.95 -5.54
C PRO A 190 0.23 19.11 -4.38
N TYR A 191 -0.95 18.51 -4.52
CA TYR A 191 -2.09 18.68 -3.64
C TYR A 191 -2.50 17.39 -2.92
N HIS A 192 -2.03 16.21 -3.35
CA HIS A 192 -2.54 14.91 -2.90
C HIS A 192 -2.55 14.78 -1.37
N VAL A 193 -1.47 15.13 -0.65
CA VAL A 193 -1.45 15.07 0.83
C VAL A 193 -2.53 15.96 1.46
N ASN A 194 -2.71 17.18 0.94
CA ASN A 194 -3.77 18.07 1.44
C ASN A 194 -5.16 17.54 1.11
N ARG A 195 -5.35 16.99 -0.10
CA ARG A 195 -6.59 16.35 -0.54
C ARG A 195 -6.92 15.10 0.28
N SER A 196 -5.95 14.25 0.59
CA SER A 196 -6.11 13.07 1.46
C SER A 196 -6.58 13.47 2.87
N LYS A 197 -5.99 14.52 3.45
CA LYS A 197 -6.45 15.07 4.74
C LYS A 197 -7.87 15.64 4.64
N MET A 198 -8.18 16.36 3.56
CA MET A 198 -9.53 16.88 3.30
C MET A 198 -10.54 15.74 3.20
N PHE A 199 -10.24 14.68 2.46
CA PHE A 199 -11.09 13.49 2.33
C PHE A 199 -11.39 12.86 3.70
N VAL A 200 -10.37 12.66 4.54
CA VAL A 200 -10.54 12.13 5.89
C VAL A 200 -11.44 13.04 6.74
N ARG A 201 -11.25 14.36 6.68
CA ARG A 201 -12.11 15.32 7.41
C ARG A 201 -13.54 15.31 6.91
N GLU A 202 -13.76 15.26 5.60
CA GLU A 202 -15.11 15.21 5.02
C GLU A 202 -15.82 13.91 5.39
N ARG A 203 -15.11 12.78 5.33
CA ARG A 203 -15.65 11.45 5.57
C ARG A 203 -15.92 11.17 7.05
N PHE A 204 -15.04 11.65 7.93
CA PHE A 204 -15.04 11.28 9.35
C PHE A 204 -15.27 12.45 10.32
N GLY A 205 -15.22 13.70 9.84
CA GLY A 205 -15.46 14.89 10.66
C GLY A 205 -16.93 15.32 10.72
N THR A 206 -17.82 14.68 9.96
CA THR A 206 -19.26 14.94 10.02
C THR A 206 -19.96 13.92 10.91
N TYR A 207 -20.97 14.38 11.67
CA TYR A 207 -21.77 13.60 12.64
C TYR A 207 -22.57 12.41 12.04
N LEU A 208 -22.29 11.99 10.81
CA LEU A 208 -22.90 10.83 10.14
C LEU A 208 -22.75 9.54 10.96
N LEU A 209 -21.78 9.49 11.90
CA LEU A 209 -21.54 8.37 12.79
C LEU A 209 -21.36 8.85 14.25
N GLU A 210 -22.37 9.48 14.84
CA GLU A 210 -22.32 10.11 16.19
C GLU A 210 -21.67 9.27 17.31
N ASP A 211 -21.75 7.93 17.24
CA ASP A 211 -21.09 7.04 18.21
C ASP A 211 -19.67 6.60 17.79
N MET A 212 -19.36 6.49 16.48
CA MET A 212 -17.98 6.17 16.03
C MET A 212 -17.06 7.39 16.04
N THR A 213 -17.59 8.59 15.78
CA THR A 213 -16.85 9.86 15.72
C THR A 213 -16.23 10.26 17.06
N LYS A 214 -16.72 9.76 18.20
CA LYS A 214 -16.08 9.98 19.50
C LYS A 214 -14.73 9.27 19.62
N GLN A 215 -14.56 8.15 18.91
CA GLN A 215 -13.35 7.35 18.98
C GLN A 215 -12.44 7.56 17.76
N LEU A 216 -12.98 8.01 16.64
CA LEU A 216 -12.23 8.38 15.44
C LEU A 216 -11.90 9.88 15.44
N ASP A 217 -10.62 10.23 15.43
CA ASP A 217 -10.14 11.61 15.41
C ASP A 217 -9.59 11.93 14.02
N ALA A 218 -10.38 12.66 13.24
CA ALA A 218 -10.04 12.99 11.85
C ALA A 218 -8.81 13.90 11.74
N GLU A 219 -8.59 14.79 12.72
CA GLU A 219 -7.42 15.68 12.73
C GLU A 219 -6.14 14.91 13.09
N LEU A 220 -6.24 13.95 14.01
CA LEU A 220 -5.12 13.07 14.32
C LEU A 220 -4.71 12.24 13.10
N ILE A 221 -5.67 11.61 12.42
CA ILE A 221 -5.40 10.88 11.17
C ILE A 221 -4.79 11.80 10.12
N ALA A 222 -5.35 13.01 9.93
CA ALA A 222 -4.82 13.98 8.99
C ALA A 222 -3.38 14.41 9.34
N SER A 223 -3.04 14.49 10.64
CA SER A 223 -1.66 14.77 11.08
C SER A 223 -0.69 13.62 10.80
N TYR A 224 -1.17 12.37 10.75
CA TYR A 224 -0.36 11.23 10.34
C TYR A 224 -0.13 11.22 8.83
N ILE A 225 -1.18 11.50 8.04
CA ILE A 225 -1.08 11.65 6.58
C ILE A 225 -0.13 12.81 6.22
N GLU A 226 -0.14 13.91 6.98
CA GLU A 226 0.77 15.04 6.76
C GLU A 226 2.25 14.62 6.72
N MET A 227 2.63 13.57 7.46
CA MET A 227 4.00 13.08 7.50
C MET A 227 4.47 12.45 6.19
N THR A 228 3.57 12.08 5.26
CA THR A 228 3.92 11.44 3.97
C THR A 228 4.36 12.43 2.89
N ARG A 229 4.43 13.74 3.19
CA ARG A 229 4.96 14.71 2.22
C ARG A 229 6.34 14.32 1.72
N PHE A 230 6.49 14.31 0.40
CA PHE A 230 7.75 14.08 -0.26
C PHE A 230 8.11 15.19 -1.27
N PRO A 231 9.35 15.71 -1.26
CA PRO A 231 10.38 15.52 -0.24
C PRO A 231 9.92 15.97 1.16
N SER A 232 10.40 15.29 2.20
CA SER A 232 10.00 15.63 3.58
C SER A 232 10.44 17.06 3.93
N PRO A 233 9.53 17.92 4.43
CA PRO A 233 9.91 19.28 4.83
C PRO A 233 10.90 19.28 6.00
N LYS A 234 11.58 20.42 6.20
CA LYS A 234 12.70 20.53 7.14
C LYS A 234 12.28 20.79 8.59
N ASP A 235 11.01 21.08 8.83
CA ASP A 235 10.49 21.42 10.15
C ASP A 235 10.62 20.26 11.14
N ASP A 236 10.75 20.56 12.44
CA ASP A 236 10.98 19.56 13.48
C ASP A 236 9.89 18.49 13.57
N PHE A 237 8.65 18.85 13.22
CA PHE A 237 7.52 17.92 13.11
C PHE A 237 7.87 16.69 12.27
N TYR A 238 8.50 16.90 11.11
CA TYR A 238 8.85 15.81 10.19
C TYR A 238 10.09 15.02 10.62
N LYS A 239 10.81 15.42 11.67
CA LYS A 239 11.96 14.67 12.17
C LYS A 239 11.58 13.48 13.04
N ASP A 240 10.30 13.35 13.43
CA ASP A 240 9.84 12.21 14.21
C ASP A 240 9.88 10.91 13.40
N THR A 241 10.58 9.92 13.94
CA THR A 241 10.71 8.57 13.37
C THR A 241 10.14 7.49 14.28
N LYS A 242 9.52 7.85 15.41
CA LYS A 242 9.05 6.91 16.44
C LYS A 242 7.55 6.99 16.67
N GLY A 243 6.96 8.17 16.54
CA GLY A 243 5.52 8.37 16.63
C GLY A 243 4.80 7.78 15.42
N LEU A 244 3.49 7.58 15.57
CA LEU A 244 2.68 6.88 14.58
C LEU A 244 2.68 7.58 13.22
N GLY A 245 2.63 8.91 13.17
CA GLY A 245 2.77 9.66 11.91
C GLY A 245 4.11 9.40 11.21
N GLY A 246 5.21 9.39 11.97
CA GLY A 246 6.54 9.02 11.43
C GLY A 246 6.57 7.59 10.88
N LEU A 247 5.81 6.67 11.48
CA LEU A 247 5.67 5.29 11.02
C LEU A 247 4.71 5.13 9.84
N VAL A 248 3.72 6.01 9.67
CA VAL A 248 2.92 6.07 8.43
C VAL A 248 3.82 6.42 7.26
N ARG A 249 4.67 7.45 7.39
CA ARG A 249 5.70 7.77 6.39
C ARG A 249 6.66 6.59 6.15
N ALA A 250 7.06 5.88 7.20
CA ALA A 250 7.94 4.72 7.03
C ALA A 250 7.23 3.60 6.25
N SER A 251 5.92 3.43 6.44
CA SER A 251 5.09 2.44 5.75
C SER A 251 4.99 2.76 4.27
N ASP A 252 4.84 4.04 3.92
CA ASP A 252 4.86 4.54 2.55
C ASP A 252 6.18 4.19 1.84
N PHE A 253 7.32 4.64 2.39
CA PHE A 253 8.63 4.34 1.79
C PHE A 253 8.97 2.84 1.74
N ILE A 254 8.71 2.09 2.81
CA ILE A 254 9.01 0.65 2.86
C ILE A 254 8.06 -0.13 1.95
N GLY A 255 6.78 0.25 1.88
CA GLY A 255 5.82 -0.36 0.97
C GLY A 255 6.19 -0.12 -0.49
N GLN A 256 6.63 1.10 -0.82
CA GLN A 256 7.12 1.44 -2.15
C GLN A 256 8.35 0.62 -2.53
N LEU A 257 9.40 0.65 -1.70
CA LEU A 257 10.69 0.01 -1.99
C LEU A 257 10.66 -1.52 -1.81
N GLY A 258 9.74 -2.01 -0.98
CA GLY A 258 9.53 -3.42 -0.68
C GLY A 258 8.61 -4.14 -1.65
N ASP A 259 8.00 -3.43 -2.62
CA ASP A 259 7.19 -4.05 -3.67
C ASP A 259 8.05 -5.07 -4.46
N PRO A 260 7.70 -6.37 -4.49
CA PRO A 260 8.41 -7.38 -5.27
C PRO A 260 8.49 -7.04 -6.76
N ASP A 261 7.50 -6.29 -7.26
CA ASP A 261 7.41 -5.80 -8.63
C ASP A 261 7.93 -4.36 -8.77
N TYR A 262 8.57 -3.78 -7.73
CA TYR A 262 9.09 -2.40 -7.75
C TYR A 262 9.87 -2.09 -9.05
N LEU A 263 10.80 -2.99 -9.42
CA LEU A 263 11.60 -2.83 -10.65
C LEU A 263 10.76 -2.91 -11.93
N ARG A 264 9.69 -3.70 -11.94
CA ARG A 264 8.76 -3.81 -13.09
C ARG A 264 7.82 -2.61 -13.17
N LYS A 265 7.48 -2.00 -12.03
CA LYS A 265 6.64 -0.81 -11.91
C LYS A 265 7.41 0.51 -12.04
N THR A 266 8.74 0.51 -11.93
CA THR A 266 9.58 1.70 -12.13
C THR A 266 9.25 2.49 -13.41
N PRO A 267 8.97 1.87 -14.58
CA PRO A 267 8.53 2.62 -15.76
C PRO A 267 7.22 3.38 -15.58
N ALA A 268 6.27 2.86 -14.80
CA ALA A 268 5.05 3.59 -14.46
C ALA A 268 5.40 4.87 -13.69
N LEU A 269 6.18 4.76 -12.62
CA LEU A 269 6.64 5.92 -11.83
C LEU A 269 7.41 6.94 -12.68
N TYR A 270 8.24 6.48 -13.62
CA TYR A 270 8.94 7.36 -14.56
C TYR A 270 7.97 8.21 -15.40
N TYR A 271 6.88 7.63 -15.89
CA TYR A 271 5.90 8.38 -16.70
C TYR A 271 5.05 9.34 -15.86
N GLU A 272 4.77 9.00 -14.60
CA GLU A 272 4.17 9.96 -13.67
C GLU A 272 5.10 11.15 -13.42
N PHE A 273 6.40 10.89 -13.20
CA PHE A 273 7.40 11.95 -13.07
C PHE A 273 7.54 12.77 -14.36
N GLN A 274 7.32 12.16 -15.53
CA GLN A 274 7.35 12.86 -16.81
C GLN A 274 6.22 13.89 -16.90
N GLU A 275 5.00 13.52 -16.51
CA GLU A 275 3.84 14.41 -16.53
C GLU A 275 4.07 15.65 -15.65
N LEU A 276 4.72 15.48 -14.50
CA LEU A 276 5.04 16.55 -13.56
C LEU A 276 6.31 17.36 -13.89
N GLY A 277 7.01 17.01 -14.97
CA GLY A 277 8.32 17.59 -15.30
C GLY A 277 9.41 17.28 -14.26
N VAL A 278 9.22 16.27 -13.43
CA VAL A 278 10.15 15.84 -12.38
C VAL A 278 11.38 15.15 -12.97
N ASN A 279 11.21 14.39 -14.07
CA ASN A 279 12.32 13.77 -14.78
C ASN A 279 13.38 14.79 -15.23
N GLU A 280 12.95 15.94 -15.75
CA GLU A 280 13.86 17.01 -16.17
C GLU A 280 14.66 17.58 -14.99
N LYS A 281 14.01 17.74 -13.83
CA LYS A 281 14.66 18.24 -12.60
C LYS A 281 15.74 17.31 -12.08
N PHE A 282 15.53 15.99 -12.17
CA PHE A 282 16.49 14.97 -11.73
C PHE A 282 17.44 14.48 -12.84
N GLY A 283 17.25 14.94 -14.08
CA GLY A 283 18.05 14.51 -15.22
C GLY A 283 17.77 13.09 -15.70
N TYR A 284 16.60 12.52 -15.36
CA TYR A 284 16.18 11.21 -15.84
C TYR A 284 15.73 11.31 -17.30
N LYS A 285 16.28 10.45 -18.15
CA LYS A 285 16.00 10.39 -19.60
C LYS A 285 15.31 9.09 -20.01
N SER A 286 15.27 8.12 -19.11
CA SER A 286 14.63 6.82 -19.33
C SER A 286 14.21 6.19 -18.00
N PRO A 287 13.25 5.24 -18.02
CA PRO A 287 12.91 4.43 -16.85
C PRO A 287 14.11 3.75 -16.17
N ASN A 288 15.16 3.45 -16.94
CA ASN A 288 16.36 2.81 -16.42
C ASN A 288 17.24 3.76 -15.59
N ASP A 289 17.10 5.08 -15.75
CA ASP A 289 17.81 6.06 -14.92
C ASP A 289 17.21 6.08 -13.51
N LEU A 290 15.88 6.04 -13.41
CA LEU A 290 15.17 5.91 -12.14
C LEU A 290 15.46 4.57 -11.44
N ARG A 291 15.71 3.49 -12.19
CA ARG A 291 16.13 2.21 -11.61
C ARG A 291 17.52 2.26 -10.96
N LYS A 292 18.38 3.18 -11.40
CA LYS A 292 19.78 3.30 -10.97
C LYS A 292 20.00 4.37 -9.90
N SER A 293 18.99 5.19 -9.60
CA SER A 293 19.05 6.30 -8.64
C SER A 293 18.98 5.82 -7.20
#